data_AF-A0ABD5ZHC4-F1
#
_entry.id   AF-A0ABD5ZHC4-F1
#
_cell.length_a   1.000
_cell.length_b   1.000
_cell.length_c   1.000
_cell.angle_alpha   90.00
_cell.angle_beta   90.00
_cell.angle_gamma   90.00
#
_symmetry.space_group_name_H-M   'P 1'
#
loop_
_entity.id
_entity.type
_entity.pdbx_description
1 polymer ?
#
loop_
_entity_poly.entity_id
_entity_poly.type
_entity_poly.pdbx_seq_one_letter_code
_entity_poly.pdbx_strand_id
1 'polypeptide(L)' 'MNDEELDELRSSLTPHESSGGVTTYRNTVAIACPACEKPFDDLVVCENDYNSLELSKMLDLCVTTHDGDVLLFTHKQ' A
#
# COMPACT_ATOMS: atom_id res chain seq x y z
N MET A 1 -11.50 -5.52 4.31
CA MET A 1 -10.56 -5.22 5.39
C MET A 1 -11.24 -4.24 6.31
N ASN A 2 -11.17 -4.44 7.62
CA ASN A 2 -11.69 -3.47 8.59
C ASN A 2 -10.56 -2.54 9.07
N ASP A 3 -10.90 -1.45 9.77
CA ASP A 3 -9.91 -0.48 10.27
C ASP A 3 -8.84 -1.10 11.17
N GLU A 4 -9.23 -2.03 12.04
CA GLU A 4 -8.29 -2.73 12.92
C GLU A 4 -7.24 -3.51 12.11
N GLU A 5 -7.66 -4.18 11.04
CA GLU A 5 -6.75 -4.91 10.16
C GLU A 5 -5.81 -3.97 9.38
N LEU A 6 -6.29 -2.79 8.98
CA LEU A 6 -5.46 -1.78 8.33
C LEU A 6 -4.42 -1.19 9.28
N ASP A 7 -4.81 -0.91 10.52
CA ASP A 7 -3.94 -0.33 11.53
C ASP A 7 -2.84 -1.31 11.94
N GLU A 8 -3.20 -2.58 12.17
CA GLU A 8 -2.21 -3.65 12.43
C GLU A 8 -1.23 -3.83 11.25
N LEU A 9 -1.76 -3.78 10.02
CA LEU A 9 -0.93 -3.83 8.83
C LEU A 9 0.04 -2.65 8.79
N ARG A 10 -0.45 -1.41 8.92
CA ARG A 10 0.39 -0.19 8.92
C ARG A 10 1.44 -0.20 10.03
N SER A 11 1.09 -0.68 11.22
CA SER A 11 1.98 -0.81 12.37
C SER A 11 3.11 -1.82 12.13
N SER A 12 2.83 -2.87 11.36
CA SER A 12 3.81 -3.91 11.01
C SER A 12 4.74 -3.50 9.85
N LEU A 13 4.36 -2.48 9.08
CA LEU A 13 5.12 -2.00 7.94
C LEU A 13 6.07 -0.86 8.34
N THR A 14 7.17 -0.73 7.60
CA THR A 14 8.12 0.37 7.84
C THR A 14 7.67 1.61 7.05
N PRO A 15 7.36 2.75 7.69
CA PRO A 15 7.02 3.97 6.96
C PRO A 15 8.23 4.42 6.12
N HIS A 16 8.01 4.68 4.83
CA HIS A 16 9.06 5.03 3.88
C HIS A 16 9.03 6.50 3.49
N GLU A 17 7.88 6.98 2.99
CA GLU A 17 7.74 8.35 2.51
C GLU A 17 6.29 8.81 2.66
N SER A 18 6.06 10.04 3.09
CA SER A 18 4.75 10.69 3.06
C SER A 18 4.92 12.06 2.41
N SER A 19 4.30 12.27 1.25
CA SER A 19 4.39 13.51 0.48
C SER A 19 3.20 13.62 -0.46
N GLY A 20 2.65 14.85 -0.59
CA GLY A 20 1.58 15.13 -1.55
C GLY A 20 0.27 14.37 -1.32
N GLY A 21 -0.01 13.94 -0.08
CA GLY A 21 -1.18 13.11 0.30
C GLY A 21 -1.11 11.66 -0.19
N VAL A 22 0.12 11.21 -0.46
CA VAL A 22 0.45 9.80 -0.64
C VAL A 22 1.38 9.39 0.49
N THR A 23 1.01 8.33 1.20
CA THR A 23 1.83 7.74 2.25
C THR A 23 2.22 6.32 1.86
N THR A 24 3.53 6.06 1.81
CA THR A 24 4.10 4.78 1.40
C THR A 24 4.73 4.05 2.58
N TYR A 25 4.42 2.76 2.70
CA TYR A 25 4.94 1.85 3.70
C TYR A 25 5.64 0.68 3.01
N ARG A 26 6.85 0.34 3.46
CA ARG A 26 7.64 -0.81 2.96
C ARG A 26 7.33 -2.04 3.78
N ASN A 27 7.04 -3.14 3.10
CA ASN A 27 6.90 -4.47 3.69
C ASN A 27 8.25 -5.17 3.81
N THR A 28 8.86 -5.10 4.99
CA THR A 28 10.15 -5.73 5.29
C THR A 28 10.01 -7.15 5.85
N VAL A 29 8.79 -7.54 6.20
CA VAL A 29 8.45 -8.81 6.87
C VAL A 29 7.65 -9.76 5.98
N ALA A 30 7.49 -9.44 4.69
CA ALA A 30 6.82 -10.25 3.68
C ALA A 30 5.36 -10.61 4.03
N ILE A 31 4.60 -9.66 4.61
CA ILE A 31 3.16 -9.80 4.82
C ILE A 31 2.44 -10.06 3.49
N ALA A 32 1.45 -10.95 3.51
CA ALA A 32 0.64 -11.28 2.34
C ALA A 32 -0.28 -10.12 1.94
N CYS A 33 -0.42 -9.90 0.64
CA CYS A 33 -1.39 -8.96 0.10
C CYS A 33 -2.81 -9.52 0.31
N PRO A 34 -3.76 -8.71 0.81
CA PRO A 34 -5.13 -9.16 1.04
C PRO A 34 -5.89 -9.51 -0.26
N ALA A 35 -5.42 -9.04 -1.42
CA ALA A 35 -6.09 -9.26 -2.70
C ALA A 35 -5.63 -10.52 -3.44
N CYS A 36 -4.32 -10.81 -3.43
CA CYS A 36 -3.74 -11.93 -4.20
C CYS A 36 -3.05 -12.98 -3.34
N GLU A 37 -3.05 -12.80 -2.01
CA GLU A 37 -2.48 -13.71 -1.00
C GLU A 37 -0.96 -13.95 -1.17
N LYS A 38 -0.30 -13.20 -2.05
CA LYS A 38 1.16 -13.21 -2.24
C LYS A 38 1.80 -12.07 -1.45
N PRO A 39 3.05 -12.23 -0.99
CA PRO A 39 3.77 -11.12 -0.35
C PRO A 39 3.85 -9.92 -1.29
N PHE A 40 3.59 -8.73 -0.74
CA PHE A 40 3.77 -7.45 -1.43
C PHE A 40 5.03 -6.75 -0.95
N ASP A 41 5.51 -5.79 -1.72
CA ASP A 41 6.72 -5.03 -1.45
C ASP A 41 6.45 -3.72 -0.70
N ASP A 42 5.51 -2.93 -1.24
CA ASP A 42 5.19 -1.60 -0.74
C ASP A 42 3.67 -1.40 -0.75
N LEU A 43 3.13 -0.83 0.34
CA LEU A 43 1.77 -0.34 0.44
C LEU A 43 1.79 1.18 0.23
N VAL A 44 1.00 1.67 -0.71
CA VAL A 44 0.81 3.08 -0.99
C VAL A 44 -0.63 3.45 -0.66
N VAL A 45 -0.80 4.42 0.23
CA VAL A 45 -2.08 4.96 0.67
C VAL A 45 -2.28 6.31 0.00
N CYS A 46 -3.37 6.47 -0.73
CA CYS A 46 -3.76 7.70 -1.39
C CYS A 46 -4.89 8.36 -0.60
N GLU A 47 -4.59 9.47 0.07
CA GLU A 47 -5.48 10.15 1.03
C GLU A 47 -6.24 11.32 0.39
N ASN A 48 -5.84 11.75 -0.81
CA ASN A 48 -6.55 12.76 -1.61
C ASN A 48 -7.47 12.15 -2.68
N ASP A 49 -8.47 12.91 -3.14
CA ASP A 49 -9.32 12.59 -4.30
C ASP A 49 -8.51 12.25 -5.58
N TYR A 50 -7.40 12.96 -5.79
CA TYR A 50 -6.53 12.75 -6.95
C TYR A 50 -5.08 12.72 -6.50
N ASN A 51 -4.39 11.62 -6.83
CA ASN A 51 -2.95 11.47 -6.62
C ASN A 51 -2.30 11.00 -7.92
N SER A 52 -1.15 11.59 -8.25
CA SER A 52 -0.32 11.14 -9.37
C SER A 52 0.83 10.31 -8.81
N LEU A 53 1.02 9.11 -9.36
CA LEU A 53 2.07 8.20 -8.96
C LEU A 53 3.01 7.99 -10.14
N GLU A 54 4.30 8.25 -9.91
CA GLU A 54 5.34 8.05 -10.91
C GLU A 54 5.99 6.68 -10.67
N LEU A 55 5.62 5.70 -11.50
CA LEU A 55 6.20 4.36 -11.42
C LEU A 55 7.56 4.35 -12.10
N SER A 56 8.62 4.19 -11.29
CA SER A 56 9.99 4.09 -11.79
C SER A 56 10.31 2.72 -12.41
N LYS A 57 9.46 1.71 -12.21
CA LYS A 57 9.57 0.36 -12.78
C LYS A 57 8.18 -0.22 -13.09
N MET A 58 8.10 -1.17 -14.01
CA MET A 58 6.90 -2.01 -14.17
C MET A 58 6.77 -2.94 -12.96
N LEU A 59 5.61 -2.92 -12.33
CA LEU A 59 5.27 -3.68 -11.13
C LEU A 59 3.84 -4.19 -11.26
N ASP A 60 3.56 -5.34 -10.69
CA ASP A 60 2.17 -5.78 -10.51
C ASP A 60 1.56 -5.03 -9.32
N LEU A 61 0.32 -4.55 -9.50
CA LEU A 61 -0.37 -3.75 -8.51
C LEU A 61 -1.68 -4.42 -8.13
N CYS A 62 -1.87 -4.68 -6.85
CA CYS A 62 -3.19 -4.98 -6.30
C CYS A 62 -3.80 -3.71 -5.71
N VAL A 63 -5.08 -3.50 -5.97
CA VAL A 63 -5.79 -2.28 -5.54
C VAL A 63 -6.99 -2.66 -4.68
N THR A 64 -7.17 -1.97 -3.57
CA THR A 64 -8.39 -2.02 -2.78
C THR A 64 -8.75 -0.63 -2.29
N THR A 65 -9.98 -0.46 -1.86
CA THR A 65 -10.44 0.77 -1.20
C THR A 65 -10.79 0.44 0.26
N HIS A 66 -10.46 1.34 1.17
CA HIS A 66 -10.83 1.24 2.58
C HIS A 66 -11.25 2.62 3.09
N ASP A 67 -12.48 2.74 3.61
CA ASP A 67 -13.07 4.00 4.10
C ASP A 67 -12.94 5.23 3.17
N GLY A 68 -12.91 4.99 1.84
CA GLY A 68 -12.73 6.04 0.84
C GLY A 68 -11.28 6.27 0.40
N ASP A 69 -10.30 5.78 1.15
CA ASP A 69 -8.90 5.78 0.77
C ASP A 69 -8.60 4.68 -0.25
N VAL A 70 -7.75 4.98 -1.23
CA VAL A 70 -7.24 3.98 -2.18
C VAL A 70 -5.94 3.41 -1.64
N LEU A 71 -5.90 2.09 -1.52
CA LEU A 71 -4.73 1.32 -1.07
C LEU A 71 -4.16 0.55 -2.26
N LEU A 72 -2.90 0.80 -2.57
CA LEU A 72 -2.17 0.16 -3.66
C LEU A 72 -1.05 -0.71 -3.08
N PHE A 73 -1.07 -1.99 -3.40
CA PHE A 73 -0.03 -2.94 -3.02
C PHE A 73 0.84 -3.23 -4.22
N THR A 74 2.11 -2.88 -4.15
CA THR A 74 3.08 -3.15 -5.22
C THR A 74 3.73 -4.51 -5.03
N HIS A 75 3.96 -5.21 -6.13
CA HIS A 75 4.69 -6.48 -6.16
C HIS A 75 5.84 -6.35 -7.14
N LYS A 76 7.08 -6.45 -6.65
CA LYS A 76 8.27 -6.54 -7.49
C LYS A 76 8.35 -7.98 -8.00
N GLN A 77 8.46 -8.14 -9.32
CA GLN A 77 8.87 -9.41 -9.94
C GLN A 77 10.39 -9.58 -9.87
#